data_AF-A0A1I7W8V9-F1
#
_entry.id   AF-A0A1I7W8V9-F1
#
_cell.length_a   1.000
_cell.length_b   1.000
_cell.length_c   1.000
_cell.angle_alpha   90.00
_cell.angle_beta   90.00
_cell.angle_gamma   90.00
#
_symmetry.space_group_name_H-M   'P 1'
#
loop_
_entity.id
_entity.type
_entity.pdbx_description
1 polymer ?
#
loop_
_entity_poly.entity_id
_entity_poly.type
_entity_poly.pdbx_seq_one_letter_code
_entity_poly.pdbx_strand_id
1 'polypeptide(L)'
;MGRASTLTLHERGQIKILSTTGYTVKQIADVKSSGRPSKLNDCEKRTILRTASNRTTSIVGIRRTCGINASKTTVWRILEKYPNIVRLRI
;
A
#
# COMPACT_ATOMS: atom_id res chain seq x y z
N MET A 1 14.85 18.87 -7.06
CA MET A 1 13.64 19.64 -6.67
C MET A 1 12.56 19.33 -7.69
N GLY A 2 11.65 18.41 -7.36
CA GLY A 2 10.61 17.96 -8.29
C GLY A 2 9.79 19.16 -8.77
N ARG A 3 9.58 19.26 -10.08
CA ARG A 3 8.69 20.27 -10.64
C ARG A 3 7.32 20.06 -10.01
N ALA A 4 6.82 21.08 -9.29
CA ALA A 4 5.44 21.07 -8.85
C ALA A 4 4.57 21.05 -10.10
N SER A 5 3.82 19.96 -10.31
CA SER A 5 2.80 19.96 -11.36
C SER A 5 1.91 21.17 -11.12
N THR A 6 1.68 21.95 -12.17
CA THR A 6 0.78 23.10 -12.06
C THR A 6 -0.57 22.54 -11.65
N LEU A 7 -0.96 22.83 -10.41
CA LEU A 7 -2.22 22.39 -9.86
C LEU A 7 -3.32 22.92 -10.78
N THR A 8 -4.08 22.02 -11.39
CA THR A 8 -5.13 22.38 -12.33
C THR A 8 -6.15 23.28 -11.63
N LEU A 9 -6.86 24.12 -12.38
CA LEU A 9 -7.88 25.02 -11.82
C LEU A 9 -8.87 24.27 -10.92
N HIS A 10 -9.25 23.06 -11.35
CA HIS A 10 -10.12 22.18 -10.58
C HIS A 10 -9.50 21.76 -9.24
N GLU A 11 -8.27 21.23 -9.25
CA GLU A 11 -7.56 20.84 -8.03
C GLU A 11 -7.36 22.03 -7.07
N ARG A 12 -7.24 23.27 -7.59
CA ARG A 12 -7.13 24.49 -6.79
C ARG A 12 -8.45 24.85 -6.13
N GLY A 13 -9.55 24.73 -6.87
CA GLY A 13 -10.91 24.88 -6.33
C GLY A 13 -11.20 23.91 -5.18
N GLN A 14 -10.79 22.64 -5.34
CA GLN A 14 -10.95 21.61 -4.31
C GLN A 14 -10.19 21.92 -3.02
N ILE A 15 -8.92 22.31 -3.13
CA ILE A 15 -8.12 22.71 -1.96
C ILE A 15 -8.76 23.92 -1.26
N LYS A 16 -9.24 24.91 -2.01
CA LYS A 16 -9.85 26.13 -1.45
C LYS A 16 -11.10 25.82 -0.61
N ILE A 17 -11.99 24.98 -1.11
CA ILE A 17 -13.21 24.59 -0.41
C ILE A 17 -12.88 23.83 0.90
N LEU A 18 -11.93 22.89 0.85
CA LEU A 18 -11.50 22.12 2.03
C LEU A 18 -10.87 23.03 3.11
N SER A 19 -10.11 24.03 2.67
CA SER A 19 -9.53 25.03 3.57
C SER A 19 -10.59 25.94 4.20
N THR A 20 -11.58 26.44 3.46
CA THR A 20 -12.67 27.27 4.01
C THR A 20 -13.52 26.52 5.03
N THR A 21 -13.65 25.21 4.85
CA THR A 21 -14.40 24.33 5.75
C THR A 21 -13.65 24.01 7.05
N GLY A 22 -12.36 24.37 7.16
CA GLY A 22 -11.56 24.18 8.38
C GLY A 22 -10.75 22.88 8.44
N TYR A 23 -10.60 22.15 7.32
CA TYR A 23 -9.70 21.00 7.28
C TYR A 23 -8.25 21.42 7.42
N THR A 24 -7.48 20.62 8.16
CA THR A 24 -6.04 20.86 8.28
C THR A 24 -5.35 20.53 6.95
N VAL A 25 -4.34 21.31 6.59
CA VAL A 25 -3.55 21.12 5.36
C VAL A 25 -3.03 19.67 5.24
N LYS A 26 -2.74 19.03 6.37
CA LYS A 26 -2.32 17.63 6.45
C LYS A 26 -3.40 16.67 5.94
N GLN A 27 -4.65 16.83 6.37
CA GLN A 27 -5.77 15.98 5.94
C GLN A 27 -6.09 16.18 4.46
N ILE A 28 -5.91 17.39 3.94
CA ILE A 28 -6.14 17.70 2.53
C ILE A 28 -5.09 17.01 1.64
N ALA A 29 -3.85 16.89 2.10
CA ALA A 29 -2.78 16.19 1.39
C ALA A 29 -2.97 14.66 1.39
N ASP A 30 -3.44 14.09 2.50
CA ASP A 30 -3.73 12.64 2.62
C ASP A 30 -4.92 12.22 1.74
N VAL A 31 -5.95 13.07 1.63
CA VAL A 31 -7.17 12.86 0.81
C VAL A 31 -6.86 12.77 -0.68
N LYS A 32 -5.79 13.39 -1.15
CA LYS A 32 -5.44 13.43 -2.58
C LYS A 32 -4.44 12.36 -3.02
N SER A 33 -3.78 11.69 -2.07
CA SER A 33 -2.56 10.92 -2.37
C SER A 33 -2.59 9.45 -1.99
N SER A 34 -3.72 8.87 -1.59
CA SER A 34 -3.77 7.47 -1.17
C SER A 34 -4.80 6.65 -1.95
N GLY A 35 -4.31 5.87 -2.92
CA GLY A 35 -5.13 4.86 -3.60
C GLY A 35 -5.74 3.84 -2.61
N ARG A 36 -6.54 2.88 -3.12
CA ARG A 36 -7.35 1.97 -2.29
C ARG A 36 -6.54 1.33 -1.14
N PRO A 37 -7.01 1.44 0.11
CA PRO A 37 -6.33 0.84 1.25
C PRO A 37 -6.23 -0.69 1.07
N SER A 38 -5.13 -1.25 1.56
CA SER A 38 -4.88 -2.69 1.47
C SER A 38 -5.90 -3.46 2.32
N LYS A 39 -6.35 -4.63 1.84
CA LYS A 39 -7.22 -5.55 2.60
C LYS A 39 -6.56 -6.01 3.91
N LEU A 40 -5.23 -5.97 3.97
CA LEU A 40 -4.47 -6.49 5.09
C LEU A 40 -4.11 -5.39 6.08
N ASN A 41 -4.21 -5.74 7.36
CA ASN A 41 -3.71 -4.91 8.44
C ASN A 41 -2.17 -4.98 8.47
N ASP A 42 -1.53 -4.09 9.23
CA ASP A 42 -0.07 -3.99 9.23
C ASP A 42 0.62 -5.18 9.93
N CYS A 43 -0.07 -5.83 10.87
CA CYS A 43 0.41 -7.05 11.52
C CYS A 43 0.43 -8.25 10.54
N GLU A 44 -0.61 -8.39 9.73
CA GLU A 44 -0.74 -9.43 8.69
C GLU A 44 0.33 -9.23 7.61
N LYS A 45 0.52 -8.00 7.14
CA LYS A 45 1.61 -7.66 6.20
C LYS A 45 2.96 -8.07 6.78
N ARG A 46 3.22 -7.73 8.05
CA ARG A 46 4.48 -8.08 8.73
C ARG A 46 4.68 -9.58 8.87
N THR A 47 3.62 -10.32 9.15
CA THR A 47 3.66 -11.78 9.29
C THR A 47 3.98 -12.45 7.96
N ILE A 48 3.33 -12.02 6.86
CA ILE A 48 3.63 -12.49 5.50
C ILE A 48 5.11 -12.32 5.17
N LEU A 49 5.66 -11.15 5.46
CA LEU A 49 7.05 -10.83 5.17
C LEU A 49 8.01 -11.68 5.99
N ARG A 50 7.76 -11.83 7.30
CA ARG A 50 8.57 -12.70 8.16
C ARG A 50 8.58 -14.14 7.67
N THR A 51 7.46 -14.67 7.23
CA THR A 51 7.39 -16.05 6.74
C THR A 51 8.15 -16.21 5.43
N ALA A 52 7.95 -15.29 4.49
CA ALA A 52 8.59 -15.33 3.17
C ALA A 52 10.11 -15.10 3.21
N SER A 53 10.61 -14.28 4.15
CA SER A 53 12.05 -14.01 4.27
C SER A 53 12.86 -15.16 4.85
N ASN A 54 12.27 -15.97 5.73
CA ASN A 54 13.01 -17.00 6.47
C ASN A 54 13.02 -18.36 5.75
N ARG A 55 12.15 -18.57 4.76
CA ARG A 55 11.98 -19.88 4.11
C ARG A 55 11.55 -19.74 2.66
N THR A 56 12.16 -20.52 1.78
CA THR A 56 11.67 -20.74 0.41
C THR A 56 10.34 -21.50 0.49
N THR A 57 9.23 -20.76 0.40
CA THR A 57 7.88 -21.30 0.60
C THR A 57 6.96 -20.84 -0.51
N SER A 58 6.03 -21.72 -0.91
CA SER A 58 5.02 -21.35 -1.89
C SER A 58 4.07 -20.30 -1.32
N ILE A 59 3.49 -19.47 -2.19
CA ILE A 59 2.46 -18.48 -1.80
C ILE A 59 1.30 -19.14 -1.02
N VAL A 60 0.94 -20.38 -1.36
CA VAL A 60 -0.12 -21.12 -0.67
C VAL A 60 0.35 -21.53 0.73
N GLY A 61 1.61 -21.96 0.87
CA GLY A 61 2.24 -22.23 2.16
C GLY A 61 2.23 -21.00 3.06
N ILE A 62 2.65 -19.84 2.55
CA ILE A 62 2.64 -18.57 3.30
C ILE A 62 1.22 -18.24 3.79
N ARG A 63 0.21 -18.34 2.92
CA ARG A 63 -1.19 -18.08 3.32
C ARG A 63 -1.69 -19.00 4.42
N ARG A 64 -1.35 -20.29 4.34
CA ARG A 64 -1.72 -21.29 5.35
C ARG A 64 -1.03 -21.01 6.68
N THR A 65 0.27 -20.74 6.66
CA THR A 65 1.06 -20.46 7.86
C THR A 65 0.64 -19.16 8.54
N CYS A 66 0.32 -18.12 7.78
CA CYS A 66 -0.12 -16.84 8.35
C CYS A 66 -1.61 -16.83 8.74
N GLY A 67 -2.41 -17.83 8.33
CA GLY A 67 -3.86 -17.87 8.62
C GLY A 67 -4.66 -16.75 7.94
N ILE A 68 -4.19 -16.22 6.81
CA ILE A 68 -4.73 -14.98 6.21
C ILE A 68 -5.72 -15.30 5.07
N ASN A 69 -6.91 -14.71 5.15
CA ASN A 69 -7.93 -14.78 4.09
C ASN A 69 -7.73 -13.72 2.97
N ALA A 70 -6.55 -13.74 2.34
CA ALA A 70 -6.20 -12.89 1.19
C ALA A 70 -6.00 -13.71 -0.08
N SER A 71 -6.13 -13.13 -1.27
CA SER A 71 -5.83 -13.85 -2.52
C SER A 71 -4.32 -14.05 -2.70
N LYS A 72 -3.94 -15.02 -3.54
CA LYS A 72 -2.54 -15.23 -3.96
C LYS A 72 -1.91 -13.94 -4.52
N THR A 73 -2.68 -13.19 -5.31
CA THR A 73 -2.24 -11.95 -5.94
C THR A 73 -2.09 -10.80 -4.94
N THR A 74 -2.90 -10.74 -3.89
CA THR A 74 -2.72 -9.76 -2.80
C THR A 74 -1.42 -10.00 -2.04
N VAL A 75 -1.10 -11.27 -1.76
CA VAL A 75 0.18 -11.64 -1.14
C VAL A 75 1.33 -11.26 -2.07
N TRP A 76 1.22 -11.54 -3.38
CA TRP A 76 2.21 -11.09 -4.37
C TRP A 76 2.41 -9.57 -4.37
N ARG A 77 1.34 -8.78 -4.39
CA ARG A 77 1.44 -7.30 -4.35
C ARG A 77 2.11 -6.78 -3.08
N ILE A 78 2.07 -7.54 -1.99
CA ILE A 78 2.83 -7.20 -0.79
C ILE A 78 4.28 -7.55 -1.03
N LEU A 79 4.59 -8.79 -1.42
CA LEU A 79 5.97 -9.24 -1.65
C LEU A 79 6.70 -8.42 -2.73
N GLU A 80 6.00 -8.00 -3.79
CA GLU A 80 6.53 -7.16 -4.87
C GLU A 80 6.96 -5.77 -4.37
N LYS A 81 6.43 -5.29 -3.24
CA LYS A 81 6.92 -4.06 -2.61
C LYS A 81 8.26 -4.23 -1.91
N TYR A 82 8.72 -5.47 -1.69
CA TYR A 82 9.95 -5.79 -0.94
C TYR A 82 10.95 -6.57 -1.81
N PRO A 83 11.99 -5.90 -2.34
CA PRO A 83 12.90 -6.50 -3.33
C PRO A 83 13.80 -7.63 -2.80
N ASN A 84 13.93 -7.75 -1.48
CA ASN A 84 14.76 -8.79 -0.84
C ASN A 84 14.13 -10.20 -0.92
N ILE A 85 12.87 -10.29 -1.35
CA ILE A 85 12.15 -11.56 -1.47
C ILE A 85 12.10 -11.91 -2.95
N VAL A 86 13.00 -12.79 -3.37
CA VAL A 86 13.13 -13.19 -4.78
C VAL A 86 12.16 -14.30 -5.12
N ARG A 87 11.44 -14.12 -6.23
CA ARG A 87 10.57 -15.15 -6.80
C ARG A 87 11.42 -16.16 -7.56
N LEU A 88 11.52 -17.37 -7.03
CA LEU A 88 12.06 -18.50 -7.78
C LEU A 88 11.07 -18.89 -8.90
N ARG A 89 11.54 -18.91 -10.16
CA ARG A 89 10.83 -19.49 -11.30
C ARG A 89 11.46 -20.85 -11.56
N ILE A 90 10.75 -21.91 -11.18
CA ILE A 90 11.01 -23.29 -11.62
C ILE A 90 10.02 -23.58 -12.74
#